data_AF-A0AAD5BYJ3-F1
#
_entry.id   AF-A0AAD5BYJ3-F1
#
_cell.length_a   1.000
_cell.length_b   1.000
_cell.length_c   1.000
_cell.angle_alpha   90.00
_cell.angle_beta   90.00
_cell.angle_gamma   90.00
#
_symmetry.space_group_name_H-M   'P 1'
#
loop_
_entity.id
_entity.type
_entity.pdbx_description
1 polymer ?
#
loop_
_entity_poly.entity_id
_entity_poly.type
_entity_poly.pdbx_seq_one_letter_code
_entity_poly.pdbx_strand_id
1 'polypeptide(L)'
;MAYLLKMILESANRLNSSNNNISSNSSSTSSSDSNSSISTDISDSDEIIMSSTGEFDRIPLDVFMQILKLLGPKEAAKLTLICKSWKLIVSDNMLWIFFLQNQQDPWDSKFFAETSLRSGYPLRTYPSQMQSFMQIYGQRAQVPGAIIIDGGSGYCKFGWSKYHSPSGRAATFLEFGNIESPMYSRMQVKSSTQPTVVSIPIIQYGNTQDDKTARRKLKEAIYSALFDMNVPSVCAVSQATLALFAARKTSGILVNIGFNQTSVVPILHGKIMHQVGVEVMGFGALKLTGYLREQMHQRNLNFSSLYTVRTLKENLCYVALEYEAELRKDTEASYEVPVEGWFTLKQERFRTGEILFQPRIAG
;
A
#
# COMPACT_ATOMS: atom_id res chain seq x y z
N MET A 1 -33.15 8.22 -16.85
CA MET A 1 -32.11 8.20 -15.79
C MET A 1 -31.96 9.58 -15.11
N ALA A 2 -31.73 10.66 -15.87
CA ALA A 2 -31.71 12.03 -15.33
C ALA A 2 -33.01 12.45 -14.60
N TYR A 3 -34.17 11.99 -15.07
CA TYR A 3 -35.46 12.23 -14.41
C TYR A 3 -35.60 11.52 -13.06
N LEU A 4 -35.11 10.29 -12.94
CA LEU A 4 -35.10 9.53 -11.69
C LEU A 4 -34.13 10.14 -10.67
N LEU A 5 -32.94 10.53 -11.12
CA LEU A 5 -31.95 11.27 -10.33
C LEU A 5 -32.51 12.62 -9.85
N LYS A 6 -33.23 13.34 -10.72
CA LYS A 6 -33.91 14.60 -10.39
C LYS A 6 -35.02 14.39 -9.36
N MET A 7 -35.82 13.34 -9.50
CA MET A 7 -36.84 12.95 -8.52
C MET A 7 -36.25 12.62 -7.15
N ILE A 8 -35.15 11.85 -7.11
CA ILE A 8 -34.43 11.49 -5.86
C ILE A 8 -33.81 12.73 -5.18
N LEU A 9 -33.24 13.65 -5.98
CA LEU A 9 -32.63 14.88 -5.46
C LEU A 9 -33.69 15.90 -5.01
N GLU A 10 -34.81 16.01 -5.73
CA GLU A 10 -35.95 16.87 -5.37
C GLU A 10 -36.66 16.35 -4.12
N SER A 11 -36.81 15.03 -3.95
CA SER A 11 -37.35 14.46 -2.70
C SER A 11 -36.42 14.71 -1.52
N ALA A 12 -35.09 14.60 -1.70
CA ALA A 12 -34.11 14.91 -0.67
C ALA A 12 -34.11 16.39 -0.26
N ASN A 13 -34.27 17.31 -1.22
CA ASN A 13 -34.31 18.75 -0.94
C ASN A 13 -35.63 19.22 -0.29
N ARG A 14 -36.77 18.59 -0.60
CA ARG A 14 -38.07 18.90 0.03
C ARG A 14 -38.09 18.54 1.53
N LEU A 15 -37.39 17.48 1.93
CA LEU A 15 -37.31 17.05 3.33
C LEU A 15 -36.45 17.97 4.21
N ASN A 16 -35.39 18.56 3.64
CA ASN A 16 -34.57 19.55 4.35
C ASN A 16 -35.30 20.88 4.60
N SER A 17 -36.22 21.29 3.71
CA SER A 17 -37.01 22.51 3.94
C SER A 17 -38.11 22.32 4.99
N SER A 18 -38.64 21.11 5.15
CA SER A 18 -39.64 20.80 6.18
C SER A 18 -39.06 20.76 7.60
N ASN A 19 -37.78 20.40 7.78
CA ASN A 19 -37.14 20.39 9.11
C ASN A 19 -36.78 21.78 9.64
N ASN A 20 -36.61 22.79 8.78
CA ASN A 20 -36.36 24.17 9.21
C ASN A 20 -37.63 24.91 9.70
N ASN A 21 -38.82 24.33 9.49
CA ASN A 21 -40.09 24.93 9.91
C ASN A 21 -40.64 24.37 11.24
N ILE A 22 -39.90 23.48 11.92
CA ILE A 22 -40.35 22.85 13.18
C ILE A 22 -39.56 23.36 14.41
N SER A 23 -38.60 24.28 14.23
CA SER A 23 -37.87 24.89 15.35
C SER A 23 -38.50 26.19 15.85
N SER A 24 -39.77 26.16 16.26
CA SER A 24 -40.35 27.21 17.11
C SER A 24 -41.57 26.69 17.86
N ASN A 25 -41.35 25.87 18.88
CA ASN A 25 -42.09 25.89 20.16
C ASN A 25 -41.82 24.61 20.96
N SER A 26 -41.00 24.70 22.01
CA SER A 26 -41.28 24.07 23.31
C SER A 26 -40.16 24.38 24.30
N SER A 27 -40.48 25.23 25.28
CA SER A 27 -39.71 25.55 26.48
C SER A 27 -39.80 24.44 27.53
N SER A 28 -38.70 24.29 28.28
CA SER A 28 -38.57 23.83 29.68
C SER A 28 -39.09 22.43 30.07
N THR A 29 -38.20 21.54 30.52
CA THR A 29 -37.92 21.34 31.97
C THR A 29 -36.85 20.26 32.19
N SER A 30 -36.00 20.52 33.18
CA SER A 30 -34.91 19.68 33.70
C SER A 30 -35.40 18.74 34.80
N SER A 31 -34.94 17.48 34.83
CA SER A 31 -34.69 16.74 36.10
C SER A 31 -33.96 15.40 35.88
N SER A 32 -32.74 15.36 36.41
CA SER A 32 -32.05 14.30 37.19
C SER A 32 -32.38 12.81 37.02
N ASP A 33 -31.31 12.08 36.66
CA ASP A 33 -30.81 10.77 37.14
C ASP A 33 -31.68 9.90 38.06
N SER A 34 -31.81 8.62 37.68
CA SER A 34 -31.58 7.49 38.59
C SER A 34 -31.32 6.17 37.85
N ASN A 35 -30.21 5.54 38.20
CA ASN A 35 -29.85 4.16 37.86
C ASN A 35 -30.82 3.17 38.52
N SER A 36 -31.30 2.18 37.79
CA SER A 36 -31.55 0.85 38.37
C SER A 36 -31.39 -0.25 37.31
N SER A 37 -30.56 -1.22 37.65
CA SER A 37 -30.38 -2.51 36.98
C SER A 37 -31.45 -3.49 37.42
N ILE A 38 -32.01 -4.29 36.50
CA ILE A 38 -32.43 -5.69 36.70
C ILE A 38 -32.65 -6.34 35.32
N SER A 39 -32.28 -7.62 35.27
CA SER A 39 -32.16 -8.55 34.15
C SER A 39 -33.47 -9.21 33.70
N THR A 40 -33.35 -9.93 32.57
CA THR A 40 -34.20 -11.02 32.00
C THR A 40 -35.54 -10.64 31.38
N ASP A 41 -35.64 -10.69 30.04
CA ASP A 41 -36.16 -11.88 29.34
C ASP A 41 -35.99 -11.80 27.82
N ILE A 42 -35.60 -12.93 27.23
CA ILE A 42 -35.49 -13.19 25.79
C ILE A 42 -36.87 -13.65 25.33
N SER A 43 -37.50 -12.90 24.42
CA SER A 43 -38.56 -13.42 23.55
C SER A 43 -38.59 -12.65 22.23
N ASP A 44 -38.25 -13.39 21.18
CA ASP A 44 -38.76 -13.39 19.81
C ASP A 44 -39.14 -12.09 19.06
N SER A 45 -38.64 -12.07 17.83
CA SER A 45 -39.03 -11.24 16.68
C SER A 45 -38.76 -9.73 16.77
N ASP A 46 -37.52 -9.35 16.49
CA ASP A 46 -37.22 -8.05 15.89
C ASP A 46 -37.88 -8.00 14.49
N GLU A 47 -39.19 -7.71 14.44
CA GLU A 47 -39.75 -7.04 13.27
C GLU A 47 -39.02 -5.70 13.16
N ILE A 48 -38.01 -5.65 12.30
CA ILE A 48 -37.43 -4.40 11.87
C ILE A 48 -38.55 -3.67 11.13
N ILE A 49 -39.30 -2.82 11.84
CA ILE A 49 -40.28 -1.92 11.25
C ILE A 49 -39.49 -0.98 10.33
N MET A 50 -39.38 -1.37 9.05
CA MET A 50 -38.88 -0.46 8.03
C MET A 50 -39.88 0.68 7.92
N SER A 51 -39.45 1.87 8.33
CA SER A 51 -40.17 3.11 8.00
C SER A 51 -40.48 3.20 6.49
N SER A 52 -41.51 3.93 6.09
CA SER A 52 -41.80 4.13 4.67
C SER A 52 -40.60 4.77 3.94
N THR A 53 -40.25 4.23 2.78
CA THR A 53 -39.33 4.87 1.81
C THR A 53 -40.05 5.90 0.94
N GLY A 54 -41.33 6.16 1.20
CA GLY A 54 -42.21 7.07 0.47
C GLY A 54 -42.76 6.42 -0.79
N GLU A 55 -42.76 7.17 -1.90
CA GLU A 55 -43.18 6.67 -3.23
C GLU A 55 -42.37 5.45 -3.72
N PHE A 56 -41.21 5.18 -3.11
CA PHE A 56 -40.37 4.04 -3.42
C PHE A 56 -40.84 2.73 -2.77
N ASP A 57 -41.81 2.76 -1.85
CA ASP A 57 -42.40 1.54 -1.27
C ASP A 57 -43.12 0.67 -2.34
N ARG A 58 -43.46 1.27 -3.49
CA ARG A 58 -44.07 0.58 -4.63
C ARG A 58 -43.06 -0.16 -5.51
N ILE A 59 -41.76 0.04 -5.29
CA ILE A 59 -40.70 -0.57 -6.09
C ILE A 59 -40.18 -1.80 -5.33
N PRO A 60 -40.14 -2.99 -5.97
CA PRO A 60 -39.51 -4.16 -5.39
C PRO A 60 -38.05 -3.90 -4.96
N LEU A 61 -37.65 -4.42 -3.81
CA LEU A 61 -36.35 -4.14 -3.20
C LEU A 61 -35.18 -4.52 -4.13
N ASP A 62 -35.30 -5.60 -4.88
CA ASP A 62 -34.32 -6.05 -5.87
C ASP A 62 -34.11 -5.01 -6.99
N VAL A 63 -35.21 -4.45 -7.52
CA VAL A 63 -35.16 -3.36 -8.51
C VAL A 63 -34.51 -2.12 -7.90
N PHE A 64 -34.86 -1.79 -6.66
CA PHE A 64 -34.28 -0.67 -5.94
C PHE A 64 -32.76 -0.86 -5.72
N MET A 65 -32.31 -2.07 -5.39
CA MET A 65 -30.88 -2.40 -5.30
C MET A 65 -30.17 -2.24 -6.64
N GLN A 66 -30.79 -2.58 -7.77
CA GLN A 66 -30.20 -2.33 -9.09
C GLN A 66 -30.07 -0.82 -9.38
N ILE A 67 -31.04 0.00 -8.97
CA ILE A 67 -30.94 1.46 -9.07
C ILE A 67 -29.75 1.97 -8.25
N LEU A 68 -29.59 1.51 -7.01
CA LEU A 68 -28.46 1.88 -6.16
C LEU A 68 -27.11 1.49 -6.78
N LYS A 69 -27.01 0.29 -7.36
CA LYS A 69 -25.81 -0.17 -8.07
C LYS A 69 -25.42 0.76 -9.23
N LEU A 70 -26.39 1.31 -9.94
CA LEU A 70 -26.17 2.24 -11.06
C LEU A 70 -25.82 3.66 -10.61
N LEU A 71 -26.31 4.12 -9.46
CA LEU A 71 -25.98 5.44 -8.90
C LEU A 71 -24.51 5.57 -8.48
N GLY A 72 -23.90 4.45 -8.12
CA GLY A 72 -22.53 4.40 -7.63
C GLY A 72 -22.40 4.77 -6.14
N PRO A 73 -21.23 4.51 -5.54
CA PRO A 73 -21.06 4.50 -4.09
C PRO A 73 -21.24 5.88 -3.45
N LYS A 74 -20.80 6.95 -4.10
CA LYS A 74 -20.88 8.32 -3.55
C LYS A 74 -22.31 8.80 -3.43
N GLU A 75 -23.11 8.62 -4.49
CA GLU A 75 -24.51 9.03 -4.47
C GLU A 75 -25.35 8.10 -3.60
N ALA A 76 -25.10 6.78 -3.65
CA ALA A 76 -25.74 5.83 -2.74
C ALA A 76 -25.54 6.21 -1.27
N ALA A 77 -24.31 6.56 -0.86
CA ALA A 77 -24.02 6.98 0.52
C ALA A 77 -24.86 8.18 0.98
N LYS A 78 -25.08 9.18 0.11
CA LYS A 78 -25.87 10.37 0.47
C LYS A 78 -27.32 10.05 0.79
N LEU A 79 -27.87 9.00 0.20
CA LEU A 79 -29.26 8.58 0.42
C LEU A 79 -29.53 8.13 1.86
N THR A 80 -28.49 7.80 2.63
CA THR A 80 -28.63 7.48 4.06
C THR A 80 -29.12 8.65 4.91
N LEU A 81 -29.07 9.88 4.38
CA LEU A 81 -29.57 11.08 5.03
C LEU A 81 -31.07 11.32 4.82
N ILE A 82 -31.74 10.53 3.95
CA ILE A 82 -33.14 10.74 3.59
C ILE A 82 -34.07 10.24 4.70
N CYS A 83 -34.02 8.94 5.02
CA CYS A 83 -34.76 8.36 6.15
C CYS A 83 -34.11 7.07 6.66
N LYS A 84 -34.61 6.54 7.80
CA LYS A 84 -34.07 5.33 8.44
C LYS A 84 -34.09 4.11 7.52
N SER A 85 -35.13 3.93 6.71
CA SER A 85 -35.22 2.77 5.80
C SER A 85 -34.24 2.85 4.64
N TRP A 86 -34.04 4.02 4.05
CA TRP A 86 -33.01 4.21 3.03
C TRP A 86 -31.63 3.94 3.61
N LYS A 87 -31.37 4.40 4.85
CA LYS A 87 -30.13 4.08 5.56
C LYS A 87 -29.94 2.58 5.75
N LEU A 88 -30.97 1.84 6.15
CA LEU A 88 -30.89 0.38 6.31
C LEU A 88 -30.56 -0.32 4.98
N ILE A 89 -31.29 0.00 3.90
CA ILE A 89 -31.07 -0.61 2.58
C ILE A 89 -29.68 -0.28 2.03
N VAL A 90 -29.28 0.98 2.09
CA VAL A 90 -27.97 1.42 1.57
C VAL A 90 -26.82 0.86 2.40
N SER A 91 -27.03 0.57 3.69
CA SER A 91 -25.99 -0.01 4.55
C SER A 91 -25.72 -1.49 4.28
N ASP A 92 -26.45 -2.11 3.36
CA ASP A 92 -26.29 -3.51 2.97
C ASP A 92 -24.87 -3.80 2.45
N ASN A 93 -24.18 -4.75 3.07
CA ASN A 93 -22.79 -5.06 2.72
C ASN A 93 -22.63 -5.61 1.30
N MET A 94 -23.63 -6.30 0.74
CA MET A 94 -23.56 -6.83 -0.62
C MET A 94 -23.56 -5.71 -1.67
N LEU A 95 -24.27 -4.60 -1.41
CA LEU A 95 -24.20 -3.41 -2.25
C LEU A 95 -22.77 -2.83 -2.29
N TRP A 96 -22.14 -2.72 -1.13
CA TRP A 96 -20.80 -2.15 -1.03
C TRP A 96 -19.71 -3.07 -1.56
N ILE A 97 -19.85 -4.40 -1.38
CA ILE A 97 -19.02 -5.39 -2.05
C ILE A 97 -19.13 -5.22 -3.57
N PHE A 98 -20.35 -5.07 -4.10
CA PHE A 98 -20.55 -4.80 -5.53
C PHE A 98 -19.85 -3.51 -5.97
N PHE A 99 -19.97 -2.41 -5.22
CA PHE A 99 -19.28 -1.17 -5.57
C PHE A 99 -17.76 -1.31 -5.56
N LEU A 100 -17.21 -2.09 -4.64
CA LEU A 100 -15.78 -2.25 -4.51
C LEU A 100 -15.21 -3.23 -5.55
N GLN A 101 -15.97 -4.24 -5.98
CA GLN A 101 -15.63 -5.13 -7.09
C GLN A 101 -15.62 -4.43 -8.44
N ASN A 102 -16.50 -3.45 -8.64
CA ASN A 102 -16.64 -2.74 -9.92
C ASN A 102 -15.83 -1.43 -9.99
N GLN A 103 -14.85 -1.24 -9.11
CA GLN A 103 -13.90 -0.12 -9.18
C GLN A 103 -12.68 -0.48 -10.04
N GLN A 104 -11.97 0.55 -10.51
CA GLN A 104 -10.71 0.36 -11.26
C GLN A 104 -9.61 -0.30 -10.43
N ASP A 105 -9.63 -0.11 -9.11
CA ASP A 105 -8.62 -0.72 -8.23
C ASP A 105 -8.99 -2.18 -7.89
N PRO A 106 -8.01 -3.09 -7.78
CA PRO A 106 -8.26 -4.46 -7.38
C PRO A 106 -8.91 -4.56 -5.99
N TRP A 107 -10.14 -5.11 -5.95
CA TRP A 107 -10.90 -5.36 -4.72
C TRP A 107 -10.10 -6.16 -3.69
N ASP A 108 -9.37 -7.19 -4.13
CA ASP A 108 -8.64 -8.10 -3.25
C ASP A 108 -7.62 -7.39 -2.36
N SER A 109 -6.98 -6.34 -2.88
CA SER A 109 -6.00 -5.55 -2.12
C SER A 109 -6.68 -4.68 -1.07
N LYS A 110 -7.84 -4.09 -1.41
CA LYS A 110 -8.65 -3.32 -0.45
C LYS A 110 -9.19 -4.25 0.63
N PHE A 111 -9.81 -5.35 0.23
CA PHE A 111 -10.34 -6.34 1.16
C PHE A 111 -9.26 -6.88 2.10
N PHE A 112 -8.11 -7.32 1.57
CA PHE A 112 -6.98 -7.77 2.38
C PHE A 112 -6.52 -6.71 3.39
N ALA A 113 -6.36 -5.45 2.96
CA ALA A 113 -5.95 -4.38 3.87
C ALA A 113 -6.96 -4.19 5.01
N GLU A 114 -8.25 -4.24 4.71
CA GLU A 114 -9.30 -4.07 5.71
C GLU A 114 -9.44 -5.28 6.64
N THR A 115 -9.30 -6.50 6.13
CA THR A 115 -9.44 -7.70 6.98
C THR A 115 -8.18 -8.02 7.77
N SER A 116 -7.01 -7.70 7.23
CA SER A 116 -5.74 -8.23 7.73
C SER A 116 -4.79 -7.16 8.28
N LEU A 117 -4.97 -5.88 7.94
CA LEU A 117 -4.04 -4.80 8.36
C LEU A 117 -4.66 -3.76 9.31
N ARG A 118 -5.96 -3.90 9.66
CA ARG A 118 -6.67 -2.94 10.55
C ARG A 118 -6.16 -2.90 11.98
N SER A 119 -5.80 -4.04 12.53
CA SER A 119 -5.26 -4.12 13.89
C SER A 119 -3.80 -3.72 13.82
N GLY A 120 -3.40 -2.59 14.39
CA GLY A 120 -2.00 -2.16 14.43
C GLY A 120 -1.06 -3.24 14.99
N TYR A 121 0.25 -3.08 14.81
CA TYR A 121 1.23 -4.08 15.23
C TYR A 121 1.33 -4.19 16.77
N PRO A 122 1.37 -5.41 17.34
CA PRO A 122 1.21 -6.71 16.67
C PRO A 122 -0.23 -6.90 16.17
N LEU A 123 -0.39 -7.33 14.92
CA LEU A 123 -1.70 -7.55 14.30
C LEU A 123 -2.52 -8.46 15.23
N ARG A 124 -3.52 -7.89 15.94
CA ARG A 124 -4.39 -8.67 16.81
C ARG A 124 -5.29 -9.55 15.95
N THR A 125 -5.41 -10.80 16.35
CA THR A 125 -6.10 -11.85 15.59
C THR A 125 -7.61 -11.66 15.47
N TYR A 126 -8.24 -10.78 16.25
CA TYR A 126 -9.69 -10.55 16.20
C TYR A 126 -10.05 -9.09 16.50
N PRO A 127 -10.60 -8.33 15.54
CA PRO A 127 -11.40 -7.15 15.88
C PRO A 127 -12.70 -7.62 16.53
N SER A 128 -13.13 -6.95 17.61
CA SER A 128 -14.37 -7.27 18.32
C SER A 128 -15.63 -7.07 17.48
N GLN A 129 -15.56 -6.32 16.37
CA GLN A 129 -16.63 -6.21 15.38
C GLN A 129 -16.07 -5.66 14.06
N MET A 130 -16.37 -6.29 12.92
CA MET A 130 -16.01 -5.76 11.61
C MET A 130 -16.95 -4.59 11.26
N GLN A 131 -16.39 -3.42 10.92
CA GLN A 131 -17.21 -2.30 10.42
C GLN A 131 -17.88 -2.67 9.10
N SER A 132 -19.07 -2.09 8.85
CA SER A 132 -19.76 -2.24 7.56
C SER A 132 -18.93 -1.67 6.41
N PHE A 133 -18.97 -2.28 5.22
CA PHE A 133 -18.21 -1.81 4.06
C PHE A 133 -18.56 -0.39 3.64
N MET A 134 -19.77 0.07 3.93
CA MET A 134 -20.17 1.48 3.80
C MET A 134 -19.28 2.40 4.63
N GLN A 135 -19.12 2.11 5.92
CA GLN A 135 -18.31 2.90 6.84
C GLN A 135 -16.83 2.88 6.41
N ILE A 136 -16.35 1.71 5.96
CA ILE A 136 -15.00 1.57 5.41
C ILE A 136 -14.80 2.52 4.22
N TYR A 137 -15.71 2.48 3.25
CA TYR A 137 -15.66 3.35 2.09
C TYR A 137 -15.69 4.83 2.50
N GLY A 138 -16.59 5.21 3.40
CA GLY A 138 -16.73 6.58 3.90
C GLY A 138 -15.44 7.09 4.56
N GLN A 139 -14.82 6.28 5.42
CA GLN A 139 -13.55 6.63 6.07
C GLN A 139 -12.43 6.80 5.04
N ARG A 140 -12.29 5.87 4.08
CA ARG A 140 -11.26 5.94 3.03
C ARG A 140 -11.44 7.16 2.14
N ALA A 141 -12.68 7.54 1.82
CA ALA A 141 -12.97 8.71 1.00
C ALA A 141 -12.54 10.02 1.68
N GLN A 142 -12.53 10.06 3.01
CA GLN A 142 -12.11 11.22 3.81
C GLN A 142 -10.60 11.27 4.07
N VAL A 143 -9.90 10.12 4.03
CA VAL A 143 -8.47 10.06 4.34
C VAL A 143 -7.65 10.78 3.25
N PRO A 144 -6.84 11.80 3.60
CA PRO A 144 -5.94 12.45 2.66
C PRO A 144 -4.85 11.49 2.21
N GLY A 145 -4.26 11.74 1.04
CA GLY A 145 -3.16 10.91 0.56
C GLY A 145 -1.92 11.15 1.40
N ALA A 146 -1.34 10.09 1.96
CA ALA A 146 0.00 10.15 2.55
C ALA A 146 1.08 10.11 1.45
N ILE A 147 2.22 10.72 1.75
CA ILE A 147 3.46 10.58 0.97
C ILE A 147 4.14 9.28 1.40
N ILE A 148 4.59 8.48 0.43
CA ILE A 148 5.36 7.25 0.67
C ILE A 148 6.79 7.49 0.24
N ILE A 149 7.73 7.13 1.10
CA ILE A 149 9.18 7.19 0.84
C ILE A 149 9.79 5.82 1.11
N ASP A 150 10.38 5.23 0.07
CA ASP A 150 11.18 4.02 0.15
C ASP A 150 12.67 4.35 -0.10
N GLY A 151 13.40 4.53 1.00
CA GLY A 151 14.83 4.82 1.00
C GLY A 151 15.69 3.57 0.80
N GLY A 152 15.83 3.11 -0.45
CA GLY A 152 16.77 2.05 -0.81
C GLY A 152 18.22 2.54 -0.86
N SER A 153 19.20 1.64 -0.74
CA SER A 153 20.62 2.02 -0.76
C SER A 153 21.14 2.47 -2.14
N GLY A 154 20.50 2.04 -3.23
CA GLY A 154 20.80 2.51 -4.59
C GLY A 154 19.85 3.59 -5.08
N TYR A 155 18.55 3.41 -4.80
CA TYR A 155 17.50 4.33 -5.19
C TYR A 155 16.52 4.60 -4.06
N CYS A 156 16.19 5.87 -3.90
CA CYS A 156 15.02 6.32 -3.19
C CYS A 156 13.81 6.32 -4.15
N LYS A 157 12.68 5.73 -3.74
CA LYS A 157 11.42 5.76 -4.50
C LYS A 157 10.39 6.52 -3.69
N PHE A 158 9.55 7.30 -4.37
CA PHE A 158 8.58 8.13 -3.69
C PHE A 158 7.30 8.32 -4.49
N GLY A 159 6.22 8.62 -3.79
CA GLY A 159 4.94 8.93 -4.42
C GLY A 159 3.80 9.01 -3.44
N TRP A 160 2.59 8.97 -3.97
CA TRP A 160 1.36 9.07 -3.20
C TRP A 160 0.80 7.69 -2.87
N SER A 161 0.33 7.52 -1.64
CA SER A 161 -0.42 6.33 -1.19
C SER A 161 -1.70 6.04 -1.98
N LYS A 162 -2.19 7.01 -2.74
CA LYS A 162 -3.36 6.86 -3.62
C LYS A 162 -3.02 6.26 -4.98
N TYR A 163 -1.74 6.07 -5.30
CA TYR A 163 -1.29 5.55 -6.60
C TYR A 163 -0.78 4.11 -6.49
N HIS A 164 -0.89 3.38 -7.59
CA HIS A 164 -0.46 1.98 -7.70
C HIS A 164 1.05 1.81 -7.85
N SER A 165 1.76 2.89 -8.15
CA SER A 165 3.22 2.89 -8.35
C SER A 165 3.84 4.17 -7.79
N PRO A 166 5.17 4.17 -7.54
CA PRO A 166 5.89 5.37 -7.19
C PRO A 166 5.67 6.47 -8.25
N SER A 167 5.56 7.72 -7.79
CA SER A 167 5.54 8.91 -8.66
C SER A 167 6.92 9.21 -9.23
N GLY A 168 7.99 8.77 -8.56
CA GLY A 168 9.35 8.96 -9.02
C GLY A 168 10.36 8.09 -8.29
N ARG A 169 11.59 8.10 -8.82
CA ARG A 169 12.78 7.51 -8.21
C ARG A 169 13.97 8.45 -8.34
N ALA A 170 14.89 8.38 -7.40
CA ALA A 170 16.12 9.16 -7.38
C ALA A 170 17.30 8.33 -6.86
N ALA A 171 18.50 8.60 -7.35
CA ALA A 171 19.69 7.88 -6.92
C ALA A 171 20.09 8.30 -5.50
N THR A 172 20.22 7.32 -4.61
CA THR A 172 20.49 7.54 -3.17
C THR A 172 21.82 8.28 -2.95
N PHE A 173 22.87 7.93 -3.69
CA PHE A 173 24.20 8.54 -3.54
C PHE A 173 24.29 10.01 -3.98
N LEU A 174 23.34 10.50 -4.80
CA LEU A 174 23.30 11.91 -5.20
C LEU A 174 22.56 12.79 -4.17
N GLU A 175 21.73 12.18 -3.29
CA GLU A 175 20.74 12.92 -2.49
C GLU A 175 20.89 12.74 -0.96
N PHE A 176 21.70 11.81 -0.48
CA PHE A 176 21.92 11.64 0.98
C PHE A 176 22.94 12.61 1.60
N GLY A 177 23.53 13.51 0.80
CA GLY A 177 24.22 14.70 1.32
C GLY A 177 23.27 15.83 1.74
N ASN A 178 22.01 15.79 1.30
CA ASN A 178 20.97 16.74 1.68
C ASN A 178 19.57 16.12 1.43
N ILE A 179 19.02 15.46 2.45
CA ILE A 179 17.63 14.97 2.46
C ILE A 179 16.63 16.14 2.31
N GLU A 180 17.07 17.38 2.55
CA GLU A 180 16.23 18.55 2.79
C GLU A 180 15.31 19.01 1.65
N SER A 181 15.43 18.54 0.40
CA SER A 181 14.68 19.23 -0.67
C SER A 181 14.23 18.46 -1.91
N PRO A 182 14.95 17.47 -2.48
CA PRO A 182 14.62 17.04 -3.84
C PRO A 182 13.28 16.31 -3.93
N MET A 183 12.88 15.52 -2.92
CA MET A 183 11.69 14.69 -3.00
C MET A 183 10.38 15.49 -2.91
N TYR A 184 10.22 16.26 -1.84
CA TYR A 184 9.05 17.13 -1.63
C TYR A 184 8.95 18.20 -2.72
N SER A 185 10.09 18.76 -3.16
CA SER A 185 10.15 19.70 -4.28
C SER A 185 9.72 19.05 -5.61
N ARG A 186 10.21 17.84 -5.93
CA ARG A 186 9.80 17.10 -7.14
C ARG A 186 8.33 16.68 -7.11
N MET A 187 7.79 16.41 -5.92
CA MET A 187 6.35 16.18 -5.75
C MET A 187 5.52 17.46 -5.75
N GLN A 188 6.17 18.63 -5.69
CA GLN A 188 5.54 19.96 -5.58
C GLN A 188 4.62 20.08 -4.34
N VAL A 189 5.04 19.48 -3.22
CA VAL A 189 4.28 19.46 -1.96
C VAL A 189 5.14 19.99 -0.82
N LYS A 190 4.53 20.76 0.08
CA LYS A 190 5.18 21.16 1.34
C LYS A 190 5.17 19.99 2.33
N SER A 191 6.33 19.66 2.89
CA SER A 191 6.49 18.61 3.90
C SER A 191 5.52 18.75 5.08
N SER A 192 5.17 19.98 5.46
CA SER A 192 4.27 20.28 6.57
C SER A 192 2.78 20.00 6.34
N THR A 193 2.39 19.59 5.13
CA THR A 193 0.97 19.47 4.77
C THR A 193 0.45 18.05 4.72
N GLN A 194 1.32 17.05 4.64
CA GLN A 194 0.91 15.66 4.42
C GLN A 194 1.60 14.69 5.38
N PRO A 195 0.88 13.65 5.84
CA PRO A 195 1.53 12.57 6.60
C PRO A 195 2.48 11.78 5.69
N THR A 196 3.56 11.27 6.28
CA THR A 196 4.60 10.53 5.53
C THR A 196 4.77 9.12 6.07
N VAL A 197 4.71 8.14 5.18
CA VAL A 197 5.06 6.74 5.44
C VAL A 197 6.45 6.48 4.90
N VAL A 198 7.38 6.10 5.78
CA VAL A 198 8.75 5.72 5.41
C VAL A 198 8.93 4.22 5.56
N SER A 199 9.49 3.58 4.54
CA SER A 199 9.95 2.20 4.67
C SER A 199 11.36 2.15 5.24
N ILE A 200 11.57 1.35 6.29
CA ILE A 200 12.87 1.15 6.94
C ILE A 200 13.52 -0.14 6.39
N PRO A 201 14.75 -0.07 5.86
CA PRO A 201 15.49 -1.26 5.47
C PRO A 201 15.90 -2.12 6.67
N ILE A 202 16.06 -3.43 6.44
CA ILE A 202 16.65 -4.33 7.43
C ILE A 202 18.16 -4.21 7.31
N ILE A 203 18.73 -3.30 8.11
CA ILE A 203 20.19 -3.09 8.18
C ILE A 203 20.79 -3.99 9.27
N GLN A 204 20.16 -4.05 10.44
CA GLN A 204 20.59 -4.91 11.55
C GLN A 204 19.65 -6.10 11.68
N TYR A 205 20.22 -7.27 11.45
CA TYR A 205 19.52 -8.54 11.24
C TYR A 205 19.49 -9.40 12.49
N GLY A 206 20.52 -9.30 13.34
CA GLY A 206 20.59 -10.05 14.58
C GLY A 206 19.57 -9.59 15.63
N ASN A 207 19.54 -10.34 16.73
CA ASN A 207 18.66 -10.08 17.87
C ASN A 207 19.44 -9.68 19.13
N THR A 208 20.71 -9.30 18.98
CA THR A 208 21.52 -8.82 20.10
C THR A 208 20.96 -7.49 20.63
N GLN A 209 21.36 -7.11 21.84
CA GLN A 209 20.97 -5.82 22.40
C GLN A 209 21.50 -4.65 21.55
N ASP A 210 22.66 -4.84 20.93
CA ASP A 210 23.27 -3.87 20.02
C ASP A 210 22.45 -3.73 18.73
N ASP A 211 21.99 -4.83 18.14
CA ASP A 211 21.11 -4.80 16.95
C ASP A 211 19.78 -4.10 17.23
N LYS A 212 19.20 -4.34 18.41
CA LYS A 212 17.97 -3.65 18.84
C LYS A 212 18.22 -2.16 19.02
N THR A 213 19.34 -1.80 19.63
CA THR A 213 19.72 -0.40 19.86
C THR A 213 20.00 0.32 18.54
N ALA A 214 20.68 -0.32 17.60
CA ALA A 214 20.96 0.23 16.28
C ALA A 214 19.68 0.45 15.45
N ARG A 215 18.73 -0.50 15.47
CA ARG A 215 17.40 -0.31 14.85
C ARG A 215 16.64 0.86 15.46
N ARG A 216 16.69 1.00 16.79
CA ARG A 216 16.07 2.12 17.49
C ARG A 216 16.70 3.46 17.09
N LYS A 217 18.04 3.54 17.09
CA LYS A 217 18.78 4.74 16.68
C LYS A 217 18.46 5.15 15.23
N LEU A 218 18.39 4.19 14.31
CA LEU A 218 17.99 4.46 12.92
C LEU A 218 16.57 5.06 12.86
N LYS A 219 15.63 4.47 13.60
CA LYS A 219 14.25 4.95 13.65
C LYS A 219 14.15 6.35 14.26
N GLU A 220 14.90 6.62 15.33
CA GLU A 220 14.99 7.95 15.97
C GLU A 220 15.59 8.99 15.02
N ALA A 221 16.67 8.65 14.30
CA ALA A 221 17.28 9.55 13.32
C ALA A 221 16.30 9.90 12.17
N ILE A 222 15.57 8.91 11.65
CA ILE A 222 14.53 9.14 10.63
C ILE A 222 13.44 10.07 11.17
N TYR A 223 12.96 9.83 12.40
CA TYR A 223 11.95 10.68 13.00
C TYR A 223 12.44 12.10 13.23
N SER A 224 13.65 12.29 13.75
CA SER A 224 14.24 13.61 13.94
C SER A 224 14.31 14.36 12.61
N ALA A 225 14.89 13.74 11.57
CA ALA A 225 15.03 14.38 10.26
C ALA A 225 13.69 14.79 9.64
N LEU A 226 12.64 13.95 9.77
CA LEU A 226 11.31 14.28 9.25
C LEU A 226 10.59 15.33 10.12
N PHE A 227 10.82 15.34 11.43
CA PHE A 227 10.28 16.34 12.33
C PHE A 227 10.91 17.72 12.10
N ASP A 228 12.21 17.77 11.87
CA ASP A 228 12.94 19.00 11.51
C ASP A 228 12.41 19.61 10.20
N MET A 229 11.87 18.78 9.30
CA MET A 229 11.16 19.21 8.08
C MET A 229 9.68 19.59 8.31
N ASN A 230 9.23 19.68 9.56
CA ASN A 230 7.85 19.98 9.97
C ASN A 230 6.79 18.99 9.46
N VAL A 231 7.16 17.72 9.19
CA VAL A 231 6.18 16.72 8.74
C VAL A 231 5.15 16.45 9.85
N PRO A 232 3.82 16.54 9.56
CA PRO A 232 2.78 16.52 10.60
C PRO A 232 2.67 15.17 11.32
N SER A 233 2.94 14.06 10.63
CA SER A 233 3.01 12.73 11.25
C SER A 233 3.81 11.77 10.39
N VAL A 234 4.49 10.83 11.05
CA VAL A 234 5.37 9.86 10.41
C VAL A 234 5.00 8.44 10.83
N CYS A 235 4.79 7.57 9.85
CA CYS A 235 4.68 6.13 10.05
C CYS A 235 5.92 5.44 9.46
N ALA A 236 6.70 4.77 10.30
CA ALA A 236 7.89 4.05 9.84
C ALA A 236 7.65 2.54 9.91
N VAL A 237 7.72 1.87 8.75
CA VAL A 237 7.34 0.45 8.59
C VAL A 237 8.48 -0.31 7.93
N SER A 238 8.70 -1.58 8.27
CA SER A 238 9.75 -2.37 7.60
C SER A 238 9.46 -2.55 6.11
N GLN A 239 10.48 -2.36 5.26
CA GLN A 239 10.44 -2.69 3.83
C GLN A 239 9.97 -4.13 3.59
N ALA A 240 10.42 -5.07 4.44
CA ALA A 240 10.11 -6.47 4.26
C ALA A 240 8.62 -6.78 4.51
N THR A 241 8.08 -6.20 5.57
CA THR A 241 6.65 -6.31 5.90
C THR A 241 5.79 -5.68 4.81
N LEU A 242 6.17 -4.49 4.31
CA LEU A 242 5.45 -3.83 3.22
C LEU A 242 5.44 -4.67 1.93
N ALA A 243 6.57 -5.29 1.57
CA ALA A 243 6.65 -6.17 0.40
C ALA A 243 5.71 -7.38 0.52
N LEU A 244 5.63 -7.99 1.70
CA LEU A 244 4.74 -9.12 1.93
C LEU A 244 3.25 -8.70 1.89
N PHE A 245 2.93 -7.52 2.43
CA PHE A 245 1.58 -6.96 2.37
C PHE A 245 1.17 -6.61 0.94
N ALA A 246 2.10 -6.11 0.11
CA ALA A 246 1.85 -5.88 -1.31
C ALA A 246 1.51 -7.18 -2.05
N ALA A 247 2.07 -8.32 -1.61
CA ALA A 247 1.73 -9.65 -2.10
C ALA A 247 0.46 -10.26 -1.46
N ARG A 248 -0.28 -9.49 -0.64
CA ARG A 248 -1.49 -9.92 0.09
C ARG A 248 -1.24 -11.12 1.00
N LYS A 249 -0.09 -11.15 1.66
CA LYS A 249 0.28 -12.18 2.63
C LYS A 249 0.65 -11.52 3.95
N THR A 250 0.38 -12.19 5.07
CA THR A 250 0.81 -11.78 6.41
C THR A 250 1.93 -12.65 6.96
N SER A 251 2.15 -13.83 6.38
CA SER A 251 3.20 -14.77 6.75
C SER A 251 3.89 -15.29 5.49
N GLY A 252 5.20 -15.53 5.57
CA GLY A 252 6.03 -16.01 4.47
C GLY A 252 7.50 -15.73 4.69
N ILE A 253 8.33 -16.11 3.72
CA ILE A 253 9.76 -15.77 3.68
C ILE A 253 9.96 -14.81 2.53
N LEU A 254 10.49 -13.62 2.83
CA LEU A 254 10.86 -12.65 1.82
C LEU A 254 12.33 -12.83 1.45
N VAL A 255 12.61 -12.97 0.14
CA VAL A 255 13.96 -12.83 -0.41
C VAL A 255 14.03 -11.49 -1.12
N ASN A 256 14.77 -10.53 -0.54
CA ASN A 256 14.91 -9.18 -1.07
C ASN A 256 16.34 -8.97 -1.56
N ILE A 257 16.52 -8.89 -2.88
CA ILE A 257 17.79 -8.61 -3.54
C ILE A 257 17.84 -7.11 -3.86
N GLY A 258 18.52 -6.35 -3.02
CA GLY A 258 18.69 -4.90 -3.16
C GLY A 258 19.94 -4.52 -3.96
N PHE A 259 20.30 -3.23 -3.88
CA PHE A 259 21.47 -2.71 -4.58
C PHE A 259 22.79 -3.21 -3.97
N ASN A 260 22.94 -3.13 -2.64
CA ASN A 260 24.16 -3.54 -1.93
C ASN A 260 24.06 -4.88 -1.20
N GLN A 261 22.85 -5.33 -0.88
CA GLN A 261 22.63 -6.47 -0.02
C GLN A 261 21.46 -7.33 -0.49
N THR A 262 21.50 -8.61 -0.14
CA THR A 262 20.40 -9.56 -0.26
C THR A 262 20.00 -9.99 1.13
N SER A 263 18.71 -9.94 1.44
CA SER A 263 18.18 -10.33 2.74
C SER A 263 17.12 -11.40 2.61
N VAL A 264 17.19 -12.43 3.44
CA VAL A 264 16.16 -13.46 3.62
C VAL A 264 15.48 -13.22 4.96
N VAL A 265 14.17 -12.96 4.93
CA VAL A 265 13.42 -12.43 6.07
C VAL A 265 12.19 -13.30 6.32
N PRO A 266 12.21 -14.21 7.31
CA PRO A 266 11.02 -14.92 7.74
C PRO A 266 10.07 -13.97 8.49
N ILE A 267 8.81 -13.95 8.07
CA ILE A 267 7.74 -13.12 8.62
C ILE A 267 6.56 -14.03 9.00
N LEU A 268 6.05 -13.87 10.21
CA LEU A 268 4.89 -14.60 10.71
C LEU A 268 3.86 -13.61 11.28
N HIS A 269 2.66 -13.58 10.72
CA HIS A 269 1.57 -12.67 11.10
C HIS A 269 2.02 -11.19 11.18
N GLY A 270 2.80 -10.75 10.20
CA GLY A 270 3.35 -9.39 10.11
C GLY A 270 4.59 -9.14 10.98
N LYS A 271 4.99 -10.10 11.84
CA LYS A 271 6.17 -10.00 12.70
C LYS A 271 7.40 -10.62 12.03
N ILE A 272 8.47 -9.83 11.94
CA ILE A 272 9.77 -10.31 11.49
C ILE A 272 10.36 -11.22 12.57
N MET A 273 10.74 -12.43 12.16
CA MET A 273 11.22 -13.49 13.04
C MET A 273 12.76 -13.43 13.19
N HIS A 274 13.25 -12.37 13.83
CA HIS A 274 14.70 -12.15 14.04
C HIS A 274 15.42 -13.30 14.74
N GLN A 275 14.73 -14.04 15.62
CA GLN A 275 15.31 -15.20 16.34
C GLN A 275 15.40 -16.46 15.49
N VAL A 276 14.62 -16.56 14.40
CA VAL A 276 14.48 -17.79 13.62
C VAL A 276 15.50 -17.87 12.48
N GLY A 277 15.95 -16.73 11.96
CA GLY A 277 16.98 -16.70 10.91
C GLY A 277 16.75 -15.60 9.88
N VAL A 278 16.85 -14.34 10.31
CA VAL A 278 16.99 -13.23 9.35
C VAL A 278 18.43 -13.24 8.87
N GLU A 279 18.63 -13.54 7.59
CA GLU A 279 19.95 -13.59 6.98
C GLU A 279 20.16 -12.39 6.06
N VAL A 280 21.33 -11.77 6.12
CA VAL A 280 21.70 -10.66 5.25
C VAL A 280 23.10 -10.88 4.73
N MET A 281 23.22 -10.85 3.41
CA MET A 281 24.46 -11.01 2.68
C MET A 281 24.81 -9.68 2.03
N GLY A 282 26.09 -9.29 2.12
CA GLY A 282 26.66 -8.11 1.43
C GLY A 282 26.81 -8.30 -0.08
N PHE A 283 25.77 -8.87 -0.70
CA PHE A 283 25.72 -9.28 -2.08
C PHE A 283 24.43 -8.76 -2.70
N GLY A 284 24.53 -7.91 -3.72
CA GLY A 284 23.36 -7.30 -4.38
C GLY A 284 23.66 -6.90 -5.82
N ALA A 285 22.81 -6.04 -6.38
CA ALA A 285 22.95 -5.58 -7.77
C ALA A 285 24.30 -4.94 -8.10
N LEU A 286 24.97 -4.31 -7.13
CA LEU A 286 26.31 -3.74 -7.32
C LEU A 286 27.34 -4.84 -7.61
N LYS A 287 27.29 -5.98 -6.91
CA LYS A 287 28.17 -7.13 -7.15
C LYS A 287 27.90 -7.76 -8.53
N LEU A 288 26.63 -7.91 -8.91
CA LEU A 288 26.24 -8.36 -10.25
C LEU A 288 26.81 -7.44 -11.35
N THR A 289 26.70 -6.13 -11.16
CA THR A 289 27.23 -5.14 -12.11
C THR A 289 28.76 -5.20 -12.17
N GLY A 290 29.43 -5.37 -11.03
CA GLY A 290 30.89 -5.53 -10.95
C GLY A 290 31.39 -6.78 -11.67
N TYR A 291 30.69 -7.90 -11.48
CA TYR A 291 31.03 -9.16 -12.16
C TYR A 291 30.84 -9.06 -13.68
N LEU A 292 29.72 -8.48 -14.16
CA LEU A 292 29.52 -8.25 -15.59
C LEU A 292 30.63 -7.36 -16.17
N ARG A 293 31.02 -6.30 -15.46
CA ARG A 293 32.13 -5.43 -15.85
C ARG A 293 33.42 -6.22 -16.07
N GLU A 294 33.75 -7.12 -15.15
CA GLU A 294 34.95 -7.96 -15.25
C GLU A 294 34.87 -8.93 -16.44
N GLN A 295 33.72 -9.57 -16.66
CA GLN A 295 33.50 -10.43 -17.83
C GLN A 295 33.63 -9.65 -19.16
N MET A 296 33.07 -8.44 -19.22
CA MET A 296 33.20 -7.57 -20.39
C MET A 296 34.66 -7.15 -20.64
N HIS A 297 35.40 -6.85 -19.58
CA HIS A 297 36.82 -6.50 -19.67
C HIS A 297 37.68 -7.67 -20.16
N GLN A 298 37.41 -8.89 -19.71
CA GLN A 298 38.08 -10.11 -20.20
C GLN A 298 37.87 -10.34 -21.69
N ARG A 299 36.80 -9.81 -22.28
CA ARG A 299 36.55 -9.85 -23.74
C ARG A 299 36.99 -8.60 -24.49
N ASN A 300 37.73 -7.70 -23.84
CA ASN A 300 38.20 -6.44 -24.40
C ASN A 300 37.06 -5.56 -24.94
N LEU A 301 35.88 -5.59 -24.30
CA LEU A 301 34.80 -4.67 -24.62
C LEU A 301 35.08 -3.32 -23.95
N ASN A 302 35.17 -2.27 -24.76
CA ASN A 302 35.39 -0.90 -24.31
C ASN A 302 34.05 -0.24 -23.95
N PHE A 303 33.91 0.21 -22.70
CA PHE A 303 32.75 0.96 -22.20
C PHE A 303 33.24 2.14 -21.36
N SER A 304 32.47 3.23 -21.33
CA SER A 304 32.93 4.47 -20.69
C SER A 304 32.66 4.51 -19.18
N SER A 305 31.60 3.85 -18.72
CA SER A 305 31.08 4.03 -17.36
C SER A 305 30.38 2.80 -16.79
N LEU A 306 30.24 2.76 -15.46
CA LEU A 306 29.42 1.76 -14.76
C LEU A 306 27.92 1.87 -15.11
N TYR A 307 27.45 3.04 -15.56
CA TYR A 307 26.08 3.22 -16.01
C TYR A 307 25.79 2.35 -17.25
N THR A 308 26.76 2.24 -18.16
CA THR A 308 26.67 1.41 -19.37
C THR A 308 26.60 -0.06 -19.01
N VAL A 309 27.53 -0.55 -18.19
CA VAL A 309 27.50 -1.94 -17.71
C VAL A 309 26.19 -2.27 -17.03
N ARG A 310 25.68 -1.37 -16.20
CA ARG A 310 24.40 -1.55 -15.54
C ARG A 310 23.23 -1.58 -16.53
N THR A 311 23.22 -0.69 -17.52
CA THR A 311 22.19 -0.66 -18.56
C THR A 311 22.20 -1.98 -19.34
N LEU A 312 23.37 -2.49 -19.69
CA LEU A 312 23.50 -3.82 -20.32
C LEU A 312 23.02 -4.93 -19.40
N LYS A 313 23.36 -4.90 -18.11
CA LYS A 313 22.85 -5.86 -17.12
C LYS A 313 21.32 -5.85 -17.05
N GLU A 314 20.70 -4.68 -17.02
CA GLU A 314 19.23 -4.56 -16.90
C GLU A 314 18.50 -4.99 -18.18
N ASN A 315 19.12 -4.88 -19.36
CA ASN A 315 18.48 -5.18 -20.64
C ASN A 315 18.86 -6.55 -21.25
N LEU A 316 20.07 -7.05 -21.00
CA LEU A 316 20.59 -8.26 -21.65
C LEU A 316 20.77 -9.45 -20.72
N CYS A 317 21.02 -9.24 -19.42
CA CYS A 317 21.25 -10.34 -18.49
C CYS A 317 19.96 -11.02 -18.04
N TYR A 318 20.06 -12.31 -17.71
CA TYR A 318 18.96 -13.13 -17.20
C TYR A 318 19.50 -14.23 -16.28
N VAL A 319 18.62 -14.99 -15.64
CA VAL A 319 18.98 -16.20 -14.89
C VAL A 319 18.59 -17.41 -15.73
N ALA A 320 19.54 -18.29 -16.02
CA ALA A 320 19.26 -19.53 -16.74
C ALA A 320 18.50 -20.50 -15.83
N LEU A 321 17.51 -21.21 -16.39
CA LEU A 321 16.81 -22.25 -15.63
C LEU A 321 17.71 -23.47 -15.37
N GLU A 322 18.50 -23.86 -16.38
CA GLU A 322 19.51 -24.92 -16.29
C GLU A 322 20.83 -24.43 -16.88
N TYR A 323 21.76 -24.06 -15.99
CA TYR A 323 23.02 -23.40 -16.35
C TYR A 323 23.87 -24.20 -17.35
N GLU A 324 24.04 -25.51 -17.11
CA GLU A 324 24.86 -26.39 -17.96
C GLU A 324 24.26 -26.62 -19.36
N ALA A 325 22.93 -26.61 -19.48
CA ALA A 325 22.28 -26.66 -20.78
C ALA A 325 22.42 -25.32 -21.53
N GLU A 326 22.37 -24.20 -20.80
CA GLU A 326 22.49 -22.87 -21.37
C GLU A 326 23.89 -22.60 -21.95
N LEU A 327 24.96 -23.15 -21.35
CA LEU A 327 26.33 -23.07 -21.86
C LEU A 327 26.51 -23.60 -23.29
N ARG A 328 25.63 -24.50 -23.74
CA ARG A 328 25.68 -25.12 -25.06
C ARG A 328 24.87 -24.36 -26.12
N LYS A 329 24.12 -23.32 -25.73
CA LYS A 329 23.30 -22.53 -26.64
C LYS A 329 24.07 -21.32 -27.16
N ASP A 330 23.68 -20.85 -28.33
CA ASP A 330 24.05 -19.51 -28.77
C ASP A 330 23.12 -18.49 -28.09
N THR A 331 23.66 -17.79 -27.11
CA THR A 331 22.93 -16.81 -26.30
C THR A 331 23.32 -15.38 -26.65
N GLU A 332 23.85 -15.14 -27.86
CA GLU A 332 24.21 -13.79 -28.28
C GLU A 332 23.00 -12.84 -28.31
N ALA A 333 23.16 -11.64 -27.75
CA ALA A 333 22.23 -10.54 -27.96
C ALA A 333 22.96 -9.20 -27.84
N SER A 334 22.44 -8.22 -28.57
CA SER A 334 22.98 -6.87 -28.63
C SER A 334 22.00 -5.84 -28.07
N TYR A 335 22.55 -4.78 -27.49
CA TYR A 335 21.79 -3.63 -27.01
C TYR A 335 22.52 -2.35 -27.35
N GLU A 336 21.79 -1.36 -27.84
CA GLU A 336 22.31 -0.03 -28.11
C GLU A 336 22.24 0.82 -26.84
N VAL A 337 23.40 1.22 -26.34
CA VAL A 337 23.49 2.20 -25.26
C VAL A 337 23.59 3.58 -25.91
N PRO A 338 22.68 4.52 -25.57
CA PRO A 338 22.74 5.87 -26.12
C PRO A 338 24.13 6.47 -25.93
N VAL A 339 24.66 7.12 -26.98
CA VAL A 339 26.00 7.74 -27.02
C VAL A 339 27.18 6.75 -27.10
N GLU A 340 27.10 5.57 -26.49
CA GLU A 340 28.21 4.59 -26.50
C GLU A 340 28.11 3.53 -27.62
N GLY A 341 26.93 3.37 -28.23
CA GLY A 341 26.71 2.48 -29.37
C GLY A 341 26.31 1.06 -28.98
N TRP A 342 26.54 0.12 -29.89
CA TRP A 342 26.10 -1.27 -29.76
C TRP A 342 27.07 -2.12 -28.96
N PHE A 343 26.53 -2.85 -27.98
CA PHE A 343 27.25 -3.86 -27.22
C PHE A 343 26.63 -5.22 -27.45
N THR A 344 27.46 -6.23 -27.64
CA THR A 344 27.02 -7.62 -27.83
C THR A 344 27.54 -8.49 -26.70
N LEU A 345 26.62 -9.12 -25.97
CA LEU A 345 26.93 -10.08 -24.91
C LEU A 345 26.48 -11.49 -25.34
N LYS A 346 27.22 -12.51 -24.89
CA LYS A 346 26.96 -13.94 -25.12
C LYS A 346 26.67 -14.61 -23.78
N GLN A 347 27.61 -15.40 -23.26
CA GLN A 347 27.42 -16.17 -22.02
C GLN A 347 27.40 -15.28 -20.77
N GLU A 348 27.97 -14.06 -20.84
CA GLU A 348 27.97 -13.09 -19.73
C GLU A 348 26.54 -12.76 -19.29
N ARG A 349 25.58 -12.86 -20.21
CA ARG A 349 24.16 -12.59 -19.98
C ARG A 349 23.59 -13.44 -18.85
N PHE A 350 23.81 -14.76 -18.89
CA PHE A 350 23.30 -15.67 -17.86
C PHE A 350 24.32 -15.98 -16.76
N ARG A 351 25.63 -15.96 -17.07
CA ARG A 351 26.70 -16.10 -16.05
C ARG A 351 26.61 -15.02 -14.98
N THR A 352 26.23 -13.80 -15.36
CA THR A 352 26.01 -12.73 -14.38
C THR A 352 24.84 -13.03 -13.45
N GLY A 353 23.78 -13.70 -13.90
CA GLY A 353 22.69 -14.13 -13.03
C GLY A 353 23.10 -15.30 -12.11
N GLU A 354 23.94 -16.21 -12.61
CA GLU A 354 24.35 -17.43 -11.91
C GLU A 354 25.06 -17.16 -10.58
N ILE A 355 25.75 -16.03 -10.44
CA ILE A 355 26.48 -15.71 -9.20
C ILE A 355 25.54 -15.50 -7.99
N LEU A 356 24.23 -15.35 -8.21
CA LEU A 356 23.23 -15.39 -7.13
C LEU A 356 23.06 -16.79 -6.52
N PHE A 357 23.34 -17.84 -7.29
CA PHE A 357 23.18 -19.25 -6.92
C PHE A 357 24.55 -19.89 -6.62
N GLN A 358 25.59 -19.46 -7.34
CA GLN A 358 26.97 -19.91 -7.18
C GLN A 358 27.92 -18.73 -6.97
N PRO A 359 27.93 -18.10 -5.76
CA PRO A 359 28.75 -16.91 -5.50
C PRO A 359 30.25 -17.10 -5.77
N ARG A 360 30.76 -18.34 -5.63
CA ARG A 360 32.17 -18.70 -5.84
C ARG A 360 32.69 -18.39 -7.25
N ILE A 361 31.80 -18.29 -8.24
CA ILE A 361 32.17 -17.96 -9.62
C ILE A 361 32.70 -16.51 -9.72
N ALA A 362 32.27 -15.63 -8.81
CA ALA A 362 32.63 -14.21 -8.79
C ALA A 362 33.82 -13.88 -7.87
N GLY A 363 34.52 -14.89 -7.32
CA GLY A 363 35.59 -14.72 -6.33
C GLY A 363 35.07 -14.70 -4.90
#